data_AF-A0A806KCL4-F1
#
_entry.id   AF-A0A806KCL4-F1
#
_cell.length_a   1.000
_cell.length_b   1.000
_cell.length_c   1.000
_cell.angle_alpha   90.00
_cell.angle_beta   90.00
_cell.angle_gamma   90.00
#
_symmetry.space_group_name_H-M   'P 1'
#
loop_
_entity.id
_entity.type
_entity.pdbx_description
1 polymer ?
#
loop_
_entity_poly.entity_id
_entity_poly.type
_entity_poly.pdbx_seq_one_letter_code
_entity_poly.pdbx_strand_id
1 'polypeptide(L)'
;MVTDGYGQATVNIESVSARTVYPATTFDDVEYTFTQNGSPKLPTSVVGSTFTLETGTNWVVTVKGYKTVSSVKTLIAQGSSTAFTITNGGSTPVSVKLSIVDAVKTQDGTLTINITKPGDATITSLLLENMFDVTNPVITDENGNKTVPAGIYLLTVRLERTDGEKKFAGTSEIVYIYPYMTTSFTKTFNASDFSVSEAMTTKTAMQYFADEGITIGINVGNSLDAVDKSDPSNPIAIETAWGNVPVNQAYLNGLRNLGFKIVRIPVTWLGHTGPAPDYTIEETYLARVAEVVDMARNAGLKAFINIHHDGHHDQGGWLLIDHATANPTEAAEMADRFEKMWIQIADYFKNYGDWLMFQGFNEIQRGDWSVDGTPEEYAIINNWNQLFTDAVRGTGGNNASRFLLYYGYMTSKK
;
A
#
# COMPACT_ATOMS: atom_id res chain seq x y z
N MET A 1 -20.53 -31.67 -33.16
CA MET A 1 -19.90 -32.99 -32.92
C MET A 1 -18.48 -32.90 -33.45
N VAL A 2 -17.49 -33.09 -32.59
CA VAL A 2 -16.07 -33.08 -33.01
C VAL A 2 -15.80 -34.42 -33.70
N THR A 3 -15.29 -34.36 -34.93
CA THR A 3 -14.91 -35.54 -35.74
C THR A 3 -13.78 -36.32 -35.06
N ASP A 4 -13.74 -37.65 -35.27
CA ASP A 4 -12.64 -38.48 -34.77
C ASP A 4 -11.27 -37.94 -35.24
N GLY A 5 -10.33 -37.83 -34.30
CA GLY A 5 -8.99 -37.25 -34.51
C GLY A 5 -8.87 -35.76 -34.19
N TYR A 6 -9.92 -35.12 -33.66
CA TYR A 6 -9.93 -33.70 -33.33
C TYR A 6 -10.40 -33.43 -31.90
N GLY A 7 -9.97 -32.30 -31.34
CA GLY A 7 -10.45 -31.77 -30.06
C GLY A 7 -10.50 -30.24 -30.11
N GLN A 8 -10.91 -29.63 -29.01
CA GLN A 8 -11.04 -28.17 -28.89
C GLN A 8 -9.99 -27.59 -27.95
N ALA A 9 -9.47 -26.41 -28.29
CA ALA A 9 -8.71 -25.53 -27.43
C ALA A 9 -9.50 -24.24 -27.19
N THR A 10 -9.78 -23.90 -25.94
CA THR A 10 -10.36 -22.60 -25.60
C THR A 10 -9.24 -21.71 -25.07
N VAL A 11 -8.82 -20.73 -25.87
CA VAL A 11 -7.71 -19.83 -25.51
C VAL A 11 -8.25 -18.70 -24.64
N ASN A 12 -7.74 -18.64 -23.41
CA ASN A 12 -8.00 -17.59 -22.45
C ASN A 12 -6.76 -16.70 -22.36
N ILE A 13 -6.92 -15.42 -22.64
CA ILE A 13 -5.86 -14.45 -22.41
C ILE A 13 -5.87 -14.14 -20.91
N GLU A 14 -4.90 -14.68 -20.18
CA GLU A 14 -4.75 -14.46 -18.74
C GLU A 14 -4.19 -13.07 -18.47
N SER A 15 -4.75 -12.42 -17.44
CA SER A 15 -4.09 -11.29 -16.79
C SER A 15 -2.70 -11.72 -16.31
N VAL A 16 -1.70 -10.86 -16.52
CA VAL A 16 -0.59 -10.76 -15.57
C VAL A 16 -1.22 -10.60 -14.18
N SER A 17 -0.92 -11.51 -13.27
CA SER A 17 -1.55 -11.61 -11.96
C SER A 17 -1.49 -10.26 -11.23
N ALA A 18 -2.56 -9.48 -11.28
CA ALA A 18 -2.76 -8.30 -10.46
C ALA A 18 -4.26 -8.06 -10.35
N ARG A 19 -4.78 -8.12 -9.11
CA ARG A 19 -5.91 -7.28 -8.74
C ARG A 19 -5.44 -5.85 -9.07
N THR A 20 -5.81 -5.30 -10.22
CA THR A 20 -6.88 -4.30 -10.38
C THR A 20 -6.95 -3.71 -11.79
N VAL A 21 -8.18 -3.27 -12.07
CA VAL A 21 -8.86 -2.68 -13.22
C VAL A 21 -8.32 -2.88 -14.65
N TYR A 22 -9.06 -3.70 -15.39
CA TYR A 22 -8.86 -3.89 -16.81
C TYR A 22 -9.31 -2.65 -17.63
N PRO A 23 -8.56 -2.25 -18.67
CA PRO A 23 -9.20 -1.67 -19.85
C PRO A 23 -10.24 -2.66 -20.37
N ALA A 24 -11.40 -2.18 -20.81
CA ALA A 24 -12.27 -3.00 -21.64
C ALA A 24 -11.40 -3.60 -22.76
N THR A 25 -11.30 -4.93 -22.81
CA THR A 25 -10.43 -5.62 -23.77
C THR A 25 -11.00 -5.47 -25.16
N THR A 26 -10.70 -4.36 -25.82
CA THR A 26 -10.93 -4.17 -27.25
C THR A 26 -9.61 -3.81 -27.90
N PHE A 27 -8.75 -4.82 -28.01
CA PHE A 27 -7.89 -4.90 -29.19
C PHE A 27 -8.80 -4.75 -30.41
N ASP A 28 -8.39 -3.93 -31.37
CA ASP A 28 -9.16 -3.81 -32.60
C ASP A 28 -9.05 -5.10 -33.42
N ASP A 29 -7.98 -5.87 -33.19
CA ASP A 29 -7.77 -7.18 -33.80
C ASP A 29 -6.86 -8.08 -32.92
N VAL A 30 -7.07 -9.39 -32.99
CA VAL A 30 -6.29 -10.40 -32.27
C VAL A 30 -5.89 -11.54 -33.22
N GLU A 31 -4.59 -11.80 -33.32
CA GLU A 31 -4.02 -12.87 -34.13
C GLU A 31 -3.62 -14.06 -33.25
N TYR A 32 -4.03 -15.27 -33.66
CA TYR A 32 -3.66 -16.53 -33.02
C TYR A 32 -2.82 -17.37 -34.00
N THR A 33 -1.60 -17.73 -33.59
CA THR A 33 -0.74 -18.63 -34.35
C THR A 33 -0.55 -19.92 -33.57
N PHE A 34 -1.02 -21.03 -34.11
CA PHE A 34 -0.82 -22.35 -33.51
C PHE A 34 0.38 -23.05 -34.14
N THR A 35 1.20 -23.68 -33.29
CA THR A 35 2.25 -24.58 -33.72
C THR A 35 2.09 -25.92 -33.01
N GLN A 36 2.48 -27.00 -33.68
CA GLN A 36 2.60 -28.32 -33.09
C GLN A 36 4.00 -28.84 -33.38
N ASN A 37 4.74 -29.21 -32.34
CA ASN A 37 6.17 -29.56 -32.46
C ASN A 37 6.98 -28.48 -33.22
N GLY A 38 6.68 -27.21 -32.96
CA GLY A 38 7.33 -26.05 -33.58
C GLY A 38 6.91 -25.75 -35.03
N SER A 39 6.08 -26.60 -35.65
CA SER A 39 5.58 -26.37 -37.01
C SER A 39 4.23 -25.67 -37.00
N PRO A 40 4.00 -24.62 -37.81
CA PRO A 40 2.70 -23.95 -37.90
C PRO A 40 1.59 -24.92 -38.32
N LYS A 41 0.43 -24.78 -37.68
CA LYS A 41 -0.76 -25.57 -37.94
C LYS A 41 -1.98 -24.66 -37.95
N LEU A 42 -2.91 -24.94 -38.86
CA LEU A 42 -4.18 -24.21 -38.95
C LEU A 42 -5.26 -24.94 -38.16
N PRO A 43 -6.06 -24.22 -37.35
CA PRO A 43 -7.31 -24.76 -36.83
C PRO A 43 -8.28 -25.12 -37.95
N THR A 44 -9.05 -26.19 -37.76
CA THR A 44 -10.08 -26.60 -38.73
C THR A 44 -11.37 -25.79 -38.59
N SER A 45 -11.62 -25.21 -37.41
CA SER A 45 -12.72 -24.26 -37.19
C SER A 45 -12.41 -23.32 -36.04
N VAL A 46 -12.99 -22.11 -36.08
CA VAL A 46 -12.86 -21.10 -35.02
C VAL A 46 -14.25 -20.58 -34.66
N VAL A 47 -14.58 -20.58 -33.36
CA VAL A 47 -15.80 -19.99 -32.81
C VAL A 47 -15.42 -19.17 -31.57
N GLY A 48 -15.43 -17.85 -31.71
CA GLY A 48 -14.91 -16.95 -30.67
C GLY A 48 -13.44 -17.25 -30.38
N SER A 49 -13.11 -17.56 -29.12
CA SER A 49 -11.77 -18.00 -28.69
C SER A 49 -11.60 -19.51 -28.61
N THR A 50 -12.52 -20.29 -29.19
CA THR A 50 -12.45 -21.76 -29.23
C THR A 50 -12.05 -22.24 -30.62
N PHE A 51 -11.01 -23.08 -30.67
CA PHE A 51 -10.36 -23.57 -31.88
C PHE A 51 -10.44 -25.08 -31.94
N THR A 52 -10.82 -25.64 -33.08
CA THR A 52 -10.75 -27.10 -33.30
C THR A 52 -9.39 -27.45 -33.90
N LEU A 53 -8.67 -28.36 -33.25
CA LEU A 53 -7.29 -28.74 -33.57
C LEU A 53 -7.18 -30.27 -33.69
N GLU A 54 -6.20 -30.75 -34.47
CA GLU A 54 -5.86 -32.18 -34.52
C GLU A 54 -5.37 -32.67 -33.16
N THR A 55 -5.73 -33.90 -32.80
CA THR A 55 -5.23 -34.54 -31.58
C THR A 55 -3.71 -34.64 -31.58
N GLY A 56 -3.10 -34.43 -30.43
CA GLY A 56 -1.65 -34.56 -30.26
C GLY A 56 -1.11 -33.68 -29.15
N THR A 57 0.18 -33.85 -28.86
CA THR A 57 0.91 -33.13 -27.81
C THR A 57 1.74 -31.98 -28.39
N ASN A 58 2.38 -31.19 -27.51
CA ASN A 58 3.30 -30.11 -27.88
C ASN A 58 2.68 -29.03 -28.77
N TRP A 59 1.40 -28.77 -28.56
CA TRP A 59 0.76 -27.59 -29.13
C TRP A 59 1.19 -26.34 -28.37
N VAL A 60 1.46 -25.26 -29.08
CA VAL A 60 1.67 -23.93 -28.51
C VAL A 60 0.84 -22.94 -29.31
N VAL A 61 0.19 -22.00 -28.62
CA VAL A 61 -0.47 -20.86 -29.26
C VAL A 61 0.26 -19.58 -28.90
N THR A 62 0.61 -18.80 -29.91
CA THR A 62 1.08 -17.42 -29.78
C THR A 62 -0.08 -16.48 -30.08
N VAL A 63 -0.30 -15.51 -29.21
CA VAL A 63 -1.37 -14.51 -29.33
C VAL A 63 -0.74 -13.13 -29.48
N LYS A 64 -1.24 -12.36 -30.44
CA LYS A 64 -0.84 -10.96 -30.67
C LYS A 64 -2.08 -10.06 -30.69
N GLY A 65 -2.04 -9.01 -29.89
CA GLY A 65 -3.10 -7.99 -29.80
C GLY A 65 -2.69 -6.70 -30.48
N TYR A 66 -3.60 -6.15 -31.29
CA TYR A 66 -3.34 -4.98 -32.12
C TYR A 66 -4.30 -3.82 -31.84
N LYS A 67 -3.82 -2.61 -32.11
CA LYS A 67 -4.63 -1.39 -32.13
C LYS A 67 -4.44 -0.64 -33.45
N THR A 68 -5.50 -0.07 -33.98
CA THR A 68 -5.47 0.75 -35.20
C THR A 68 -5.28 2.21 -34.82
N VAL A 69 -4.11 2.75 -35.14
CA VAL A 69 -3.77 4.17 -34.91
C VAL A 69 -3.59 4.83 -36.27
N SER A 70 -4.40 5.85 -36.58
CA SER A 70 -4.36 6.56 -37.87
C SER A 70 -4.41 5.62 -39.09
N SER A 71 -5.25 4.58 -39.02
CA SER A 71 -5.41 3.51 -40.03
C SER A 71 -4.25 2.52 -40.13
N VAL A 72 -3.23 2.60 -39.27
CA VAL A 72 -2.13 1.64 -39.19
C VAL A 72 -2.39 0.67 -38.04
N LYS A 73 -2.34 -0.63 -38.34
CA LYS A 73 -2.46 -1.71 -37.35
C LYS A 73 -1.12 -1.88 -36.62
N THR A 74 -1.07 -1.49 -35.35
CA THR A 74 0.13 -1.53 -34.51
C THR A 74 0.03 -2.69 -33.51
N LEU A 75 1.08 -3.51 -33.44
CA LEU A 75 1.18 -4.57 -32.43
C LEU A 75 1.48 -3.93 -31.07
N ILE A 76 0.58 -4.13 -30.10
CA ILE A 76 0.72 -3.50 -28.77
C ILE A 76 1.03 -4.50 -27.66
N ALA A 77 0.62 -5.76 -27.81
CA ALA A 77 0.89 -6.81 -26.83
C ALA A 77 1.02 -8.18 -27.48
N GLN A 78 1.85 -9.05 -26.91
CA GLN A 78 1.98 -10.44 -27.37
C GLN A 78 2.33 -11.40 -26.23
N GLY A 79 2.04 -12.69 -26.43
CA GLY A 79 2.33 -13.75 -25.47
C GLY A 79 2.22 -15.14 -26.10
N SER A 80 2.71 -16.16 -25.41
CA SER A 80 2.56 -17.56 -25.83
C SER A 80 2.15 -18.45 -24.66
N SER A 81 1.39 -19.50 -24.95
CA SER A 81 1.05 -20.52 -23.96
C SER A 81 2.25 -21.39 -23.62
N THR A 82 2.18 -22.11 -22.50
CA THR A 82 2.96 -23.34 -22.34
C THR A 82 2.48 -24.40 -23.33
N ALA A 83 3.26 -25.46 -23.54
CA ALA A 83 2.85 -26.58 -24.36
C ALA A 83 1.58 -27.24 -23.79
N PHE A 84 0.62 -27.59 -24.65
CA PHE A 84 -0.61 -28.28 -24.29
C PHE A 84 -0.90 -29.47 -25.22
N THR A 85 -1.90 -30.27 -24.84
CA THR A 85 -2.30 -31.50 -25.54
C THR A 85 -3.76 -31.41 -25.92
N ILE A 86 -4.09 -31.87 -27.13
CA ILE A 86 -5.46 -31.98 -27.62
C ILE A 86 -5.85 -33.46 -27.66
N THR A 87 -6.96 -33.78 -27.00
CA THR A 87 -7.51 -35.14 -26.90
C THR A 87 -8.79 -35.28 -27.74
N ASN A 88 -9.08 -36.49 -28.22
CA ASN A 88 -10.20 -36.74 -29.12
C ASN A 88 -11.53 -36.40 -28.46
N GLY A 89 -12.31 -35.50 -29.06
CA GLY A 89 -13.58 -35.00 -28.52
C GLY A 89 -13.47 -34.18 -27.23
N GLY A 90 -12.26 -33.96 -26.71
CA GLY A 90 -12.00 -33.19 -25.49
C GLY A 90 -11.95 -31.69 -25.72
N SER A 91 -12.06 -30.92 -24.64
CA SER A 91 -11.85 -29.48 -24.63
C SER A 91 -10.74 -29.12 -23.64
N THR A 92 -9.76 -28.35 -24.11
CA THR A 92 -8.56 -27.97 -23.35
C THR A 92 -8.54 -26.46 -23.14
N PRO A 93 -8.68 -25.95 -21.91
CA PRO A 93 -8.45 -24.53 -21.64
C PRO A 93 -6.96 -24.23 -21.78
N VAL A 94 -6.62 -23.17 -22.51
CA VAL A 94 -5.23 -22.75 -22.76
C VAL A 94 -5.06 -21.30 -22.34
N SER A 95 -4.14 -21.06 -21.42
CA SER A 95 -3.88 -19.74 -20.88
C SER A 95 -2.69 -19.05 -21.56
N VAL A 96 -2.85 -17.78 -21.92
CA VAL A 96 -1.79 -16.96 -22.52
C VAL A 96 -1.67 -15.63 -21.80
N LYS A 97 -0.51 -15.35 -21.22
CA LYS A 97 -0.20 -14.05 -20.63
C LYS A 97 0.43 -13.14 -21.67
N LEU A 98 -0.11 -11.95 -21.85
CA LEU A 98 0.43 -10.95 -22.77
C LEU A 98 1.36 -9.97 -22.04
N SER A 99 2.38 -9.51 -22.76
CA SER A 99 3.26 -8.41 -22.36
C SER A 99 3.24 -7.30 -23.41
N ILE A 100 3.39 -6.04 -23.00
CA ILE A 100 3.63 -4.93 -23.95
C ILE A 100 4.89 -5.20 -24.77
N VAL A 101 4.83 -4.86 -26.06
CA VAL A 101 6.00 -4.85 -26.95
C VAL A 101 6.85 -3.60 -26.72
N ASP A 102 8.16 -3.77 -26.55
CA ASP A 102 9.10 -2.70 -26.16
C ASP A 102 9.02 -1.44 -27.04
N ALA A 103 8.81 -1.62 -28.35
CA ALA A 103 8.76 -0.53 -29.33
C ALA A 103 7.64 0.50 -29.09
N VAL A 104 6.62 0.17 -28.29
CA VAL A 104 5.47 1.05 -28.00
C VAL A 104 5.35 1.46 -26.53
N LYS A 105 6.32 1.08 -25.68
CA LYS A 105 6.30 1.42 -24.23
C LYS A 105 6.35 2.92 -23.94
N THR A 106 6.85 3.73 -24.87
CA THR A 106 7.02 5.19 -24.69
C THR A 106 5.79 6.00 -25.10
N GLN A 107 4.68 5.34 -25.40
CA GLN A 107 3.49 5.96 -25.96
C GLN A 107 2.40 6.07 -24.90
N ASP A 108 1.54 7.06 -25.02
CA ASP A 108 0.47 7.29 -24.04
C ASP A 108 -0.72 6.36 -24.24
N GLY A 109 -1.33 5.96 -23.13
CA GLY A 109 -2.68 5.42 -23.07
C GLY A 109 -3.68 6.45 -22.54
N THR A 110 -4.90 5.99 -22.29
CA THR A 110 -5.95 6.77 -21.61
C THR A 110 -6.36 6.06 -20.33
N LEU A 111 -6.35 6.75 -19.19
CA LEU A 111 -7.01 6.32 -17.96
C LEU A 111 -8.34 7.06 -17.83
N THR A 112 -9.44 6.33 -17.75
CA THR A 112 -10.76 6.85 -17.36
C THR A 112 -10.97 6.55 -15.88
N ILE A 113 -11.20 7.58 -15.08
CA ILE A 113 -11.55 7.45 -13.66
C ILE A 113 -13.05 7.70 -13.52
N ASN A 114 -13.76 6.84 -12.79
CA ASN A 114 -15.16 6.98 -12.43
C ASN A 114 -15.33 6.70 -10.94
N ILE A 115 -15.34 7.74 -10.11
CA ILE A 115 -15.52 7.60 -8.67
C ILE A 115 -16.93 8.07 -8.28
N THR A 116 -17.69 7.18 -7.65
CA THR A 116 -18.97 7.51 -7.01
C THR A 116 -18.77 7.54 -5.50
N LYS A 117 -19.27 8.58 -4.82
CA LYS A 117 -19.13 8.78 -3.37
C LYS A 117 -20.40 9.36 -2.76
N PRO A 118 -20.62 9.23 -1.44
CA PRO A 118 -21.71 9.90 -0.74
C PRO A 118 -21.63 11.43 -0.91
N GLY A 119 -22.77 12.12 -0.89
CA GLY A 119 -22.85 13.56 -1.14
C GLY A 119 -22.13 14.43 -0.10
N ASP A 120 -21.93 13.89 1.10
CA ASP A 120 -21.22 14.50 2.22
C ASP A 120 -19.74 14.08 2.31
N ALA A 121 -19.23 13.37 1.30
CA ALA A 121 -17.83 12.99 1.19
C ALA A 121 -17.08 13.86 0.15
N THR A 122 -15.84 14.23 0.46
CA THR A 122 -14.91 14.91 -0.44
C THR A 122 -13.71 14.02 -0.72
N ILE A 123 -13.18 14.04 -1.94
CA ILE A 123 -11.90 13.39 -2.22
C ILE A 123 -10.80 14.29 -1.69
N THR A 124 -9.99 13.77 -0.78
CA THR A 124 -8.86 14.48 -0.16
C THR A 124 -7.53 14.10 -0.79
N SER A 125 -7.45 12.93 -1.43
CA SER A 125 -6.28 12.51 -2.20
C SER A 125 -6.69 11.72 -3.44
N LEU A 126 -6.08 12.06 -4.57
CA LEU A 126 -6.11 11.28 -5.80
C LEU A 126 -4.71 11.32 -6.40
N LEU A 127 -4.03 10.17 -6.38
CA LEU A 127 -2.63 10.08 -6.79
C LEU A 127 -2.47 8.93 -7.77
N LEU A 128 -1.71 9.17 -8.85
CA LEU A 128 -1.34 8.14 -9.81
C LEU A 128 0.18 8.09 -9.92
N GLU A 129 0.79 7.16 -9.21
CA GLU A 129 2.24 7.06 -9.11
C GLU A 129 2.76 5.94 -10.02
N ASN A 130 3.73 6.22 -10.88
CA ASN A 130 4.35 5.15 -11.68
C ASN A 130 5.26 4.30 -10.79
N MET A 131 5.04 2.99 -10.81
CA MET A 131 5.68 2.02 -9.91
C MET A 131 7.17 1.80 -10.18
N PHE A 132 7.70 2.27 -11.30
CA PHE A 132 9.10 2.06 -11.71
C PHE A 132 9.87 3.36 -11.95
N ASP A 133 9.17 4.51 -11.96
CA ASP A 133 9.77 5.82 -12.19
C ASP A 133 8.90 6.91 -11.53
N VAL A 134 9.36 7.50 -10.43
CA VAL A 134 8.61 8.44 -9.57
C VAL A 134 8.31 9.80 -10.24
N THR A 135 8.66 9.99 -11.51
CA THR A 135 8.58 11.27 -12.24
C THR A 135 7.24 11.55 -12.95
N ASN A 136 6.16 10.84 -12.62
CA ASN A 136 4.95 10.73 -13.45
C ASN A 136 3.65 11.26 -12.78
N PRO A 137 2.57 11.53 -13.55
CA PRO A 137 1.66 12.65 -13.30
C PRO A 137 0.70 12.45 -12.12
N VAL A 138 0.58 13.49 -11.30
CA VAL A 138 -0.50 13.65 -10.32
C VAL A 138 -1.80 13.92 -11.07
N ILE A 139 -2.78 13.03 -10.96
CA ILE A 139 -4.15 13.28 -11.45
C ILE A 139 -4.94 13.89 -10.31
N THR A 140 -5.41 15.13 -10.49
CA THR A 140 -6.11 15.87 -9.43
C THR A 140 -7.62 15.88 -9.54
N ASP A 141 -8.20 15.26 -10.58
CA ASP A 141 -9.65 15.22 -10.79
C ASP A 141 -10.22 13.79 -10.80
N GLU A 142 -11.39 13.65 -10.19
CA GLU A 142 -12.00 12.38 -9.79
C GLU A 142 -12.79 11.66 -10.89
N ASN A 143 -12.98 12.29 -12.05
CA ASN A 143 -13.81 11.76 -13.12
C ASN A 143 -13.33 12.17 -14.51
N GLY A 144 -13.39 11.22 -15.44
CA GLY A 144 -13.14 11.43 -16.86
C GLY A 144 -11.82 10.86 -17.35
N ASN A 145 -11.47 11.22 -18.58
CA ASN A 145 -10.32 10.67 -19.30
C ASN A 145 -9.04 11.46 -19.01
N LYS A 146 -7.93 10.74 -18.91
CA LYS A 146 -6.59 11.24 -18.64
C LYS A 146 -5.63 10.59 -19.61
N THR A 147 -4.88 11.39 -20.35
CA THR A 147 -3.77 10.86 -21.14
C THR A 147 -2.61 10.60 -20.20
N VAL A 148 -2.16 9.35 -20.14
CA VAL A 148 -1.13 8.89 -19.20
C VAL A 148 -0.12 8.04 -19.98
N PRO A 149 1.19 8.20 -19.78
CA PRO A 149 2.18 7.32 -20.40
C PRO A 149 1.86 5.84 -20.14
N ALA A 150 2.20 4.96 -21.08
CA ALA A 150 2.05 3.53 -20.84
C ALA A 150 2.96 3.08 -19.68
N GLY A 151 2.43 2.25 -18.80
CA GLY A 151 3.15 1.85 -17.60
C GLY A 151 2.29 1.17 -16.55
N ILE A 152 2.91 0.85 -15.42
CA ILE A 152 2.24 0.30 -14.24
C ILE A 152 2.22 1.39 -13.19
N TYR A 153 1.03 1.68 -12.67
CA TYR A 153 0.81 2.76 -11.74
C TYR A 153 0.08 2.26 -10.48
N LEU A 154 0.32 2.91 -9.35
CA LEU A 154 -0.52 2.82 -8.15
C LEU A 154 -1.48 4.01 -8.16
N LEU A 155 -2.78 3.73 -8.29
CA LEU A 155 -3.84 4.71 -8.17
C LEU A 155 -4.37 4.70 -6.73
N THR A 156 -4.10 5.75 -5.97
CA THR A 156 -4.63 5.95 -4.62
C THR A 156 -5.78 6.96 -4.65
N VAL A 157 -6.89 6.59 -4.02
CA VAL A 157 -8.06 7.45 -3.79
C VAL A 157 -8.34 7.51 -2.30
N ARG A 158 -8.46 8.71 -1.76
CA ARG A 158 -8.85 8.95 -0.36
C ARG A 158 -9.99 9.94 -0.29
N LEU A 159 -10.96 9.64 0.56
CA LEU A 159 -12.15 10.43 0.81
C LEU A 159 -12.30 10.73 2.29
N GLU A 160 -12.90 11.88 2.59
CA GLU A 160 -13.26 12.33 3.93
C GLU A 160 -14.75 12.70 3.97
N ARG A 161 -15.46 12.34 5.03
CA ARG A 161 -16.82 12.83 5.34
C ARG A 161 -16.75 13.84 6.48
N THR A 162 -17.61 14.86 6.41
CA THR A 162 -17.68 15.97 7.36
C THR A 162 -18.89 15.91 8.30
N ASP A 163 -19.51 14.73 8.47
CA ASP A 163 -20.77 14.54 9.22
C ASP A 163 -20.63 14.56 10.76
N GLY A 164 -19.79 15.45 11.30
CA GLY A 164 -19.58 15.67 12.74
C GLY A 164 -18.38 14.94 13.33
N GLU A 165 -17.86 13.90 12.66
CA GLU A 165 -16.57 13.26 12.93
C GLU A 165 -15.84 13.06 11.59
N LYS A 166 -14.55 13.42 11.52
CA LYS A 166 -13.73 13.20 10.32
C LYS A 166 -13.61 11.69 10.06
N LYS A 167 -14.41 11.17 9.13
CA LYS A 167 -14.37 9.74 8.73
C LYS A 167 -13.73 9.62 7.37
N PHE A 168 -12.86 8.63 7.22
CA PHE A 168 -12.14 8.40 5.97
C PHE A 168 -12.58 7.10 5.30
N ALA A 169 -12.51 7.11 3.98
CA ALA A 169 -12.57 5.93 3.12
C ALA A 169 -11.45 6.05 2.07
N GLY A 170 -10.98 4.93 1.53
CA GLY A 170 -9.97 4.98 0.50
C GLY A 170 -9.67 3.63 -0.11
N THR A 171 -8.91 3.65 -1.20
CA THR A 171 -8.41 2.45 -1.88
C THR A 171 -7.12 2.81 -2.60
N SER A 172 -6.18 1.86 -2.65
CA SER A 172 -5.03 1.93 -3.54
C SER A 172 -5.06 0.71 -4.45
N GLU A 173 -5.01 0.93 -5.75
CA GLU A 173 -5.19 -0.11 -6.77
C GLU A 173 -4.07 0.00 -7.81
N ILE A 174 -3.42 -1.12 -8.14
CA ILE A 174 -2.48 -1.15 -9.26
C ILE A 174 -3.29 -1.05 -10.56
N VAL A 175 -2.95 -0.11 -11.43
CA VAL A 175 -3.56 0.05 -12.76
C VAL A 175 -2.47 -0.04 -13.83
N TYR A 176 -2.79 -0.77 -14.91
CA TYR A 176 -1.89 -0.93 -16.03
C TYR A 176 -2.39 -0.12 -17.21
N ILE A 177 -1.60 0.86 -17.64
CA ILE A 177 -1.91 1.70 -18.79
C ILE A 177 -1.20 1.12 -20.02
N TYR A 178 -1.98 0.58 -20.95
CA TYR A 178 -1.46 0.15 -22.25
C TYR A 178 -1.44 1.33 -23.24
N PRO A 179 -0.44 1.41 -24.13
CA PRO A 179 -0.36 2.48 -25.12
C PRO A 179 -1.57 2.42 -26.05
N TYR A 180 -2.14 3.59 -26.36
CA TYR A 180 -3.31 3.78 -27.24
C TYR A 180 -4.61 3.12 -26.77
N MET A 181 -4.64 2.54 -25.57
CA MET A 181 -5.83 1.90 -25.02
C MET A 181 -6.44 2.72 -23.90
N THR A 182 -7.74 2.56 -23.68
CA THR A 182 -8.45 3.14 -22.55
C THR A 182 -8.58 2.13 -21.41
N THR A 183 -7.94 2.43 -20.29
CA THR A 183 -8.05 1.73 -19.00
C THR A 183 -9.10 2.44 -18.16
N SER A 184 -10.09 1.74 -17.58
CA SER A 184 -11.20 2.41 -16.88
C SER A 184 -11.27 2.03 -15.41
N PHE A 185 -10.69 2.83 -14.51
CA PHE A 185 -10.88 2.70 -13.07
C PHE A 185 -12.30 3.12 -12.66
N THR A 186 -13.06 2.22 -12.03
CA THR A 186 -14.40 2.53 -11.50
C THR A 186 -14.48 2.08 -10.05
N LYS A 187 -14.82 3.01 -9.14
CA LYS A 187 -14.98 2.72 -7.71
C LYS A 187 -16.21 3.42 -7.17
N THR A 188 -17.01 2.68 -6.42
CA THR A 188 -18.14 3.23 -5.66
C THR A 188 -17.82 3.13 -4.18
N PHE A 189 -17.84 4.27 -3.51
CA PHE A 189 -17.82 4.38 -2.06
C PHE A 189 -19.25 4.64 -1.58
N ASN A 190 -19.69 3.86 -0.60
CA ASN A 190 -20.95 3.96 0.10
C ASN A 190 -20.71 4.49 1.50
N ALA A 191 -21.77 4.91 2.20
CA ALA A 191 -21.67 5.39 3.58
C ALA A 191 -20.95 4.41 4.53
N SER A 192 -21.08 3.10 4.29
CA SER A 192 -20.41 2.05 5.06
C SER A 192 -18.91 1.93 4.81
N ASP A 193 -18.42 2.43 3.67
CA ASP A 193 -16.99 2.42 3.32
C ASP A 193 -16.23 3.52 4.08
N PHE A 194 -16.95 4.55 4.54
CA PHE A 194 -16.45 5.53 5.50
C PHE A 194 -16.59 4.91 6.88
N SER A 195 -15.54 4.18 7.26
CA SER A 195 -15.39 3.46 8.52
C SER A 195 -16.49 3.75 9.56
N VAL A 196 -17.46 2.84 9.65
CA VAL A 196 -17.86 2.32 10.96
C VAL A 196 -16.58 1.89 11.66
N SER A 197 -16.37 2.27 12.92
CA SER A 197 -15.13 1.90 13.62
C SER A 197 -14.91 0.39 13.48
N GLU A 198 -13.74 0.02 12.99
CA GLU A 198 -13.46 -1.37 12.72
C GLU A 198 -13.48 -2.15 14.03
N ALA A 199 -13.91 -3.41 13.98
CA ALA A 199 -14.08 -4.19 15.18
C ALA A 199 -12.77 -4.28 15.98
N MET A 200 -12.88 -4.04 17.28
CA MET A 200 -11.84 -4.31 18.25
C MET A 200 -12.07 -5.68 18.87
N THR A 201 -11.03 -6.50 18.93
CA THR A 201 -11.08 -7.75 19.69
C THR A 201 -11.27 -7.49 21.19
N THR A 202 -11.97 -8.40 21.85
CA THR A 202 -12.04 -8.46 23.33
C THR A 202 -10.93 -9.32 23.93
N LYS A 203 -10.05 -9.89 23.09
CA LYS A 203 -8.93 -10.74 23.51
C LYS A 203 -7.83 -9.91 24.17
N THR A 204 -7.11 -10.53 25.08
CA THR A 204 -5.82 -9.98 25.55
C THR A 204 -4.81 -9.93 24.40
N ALA A 205 -3.80 -9.06 24.49
CA ALA A 205 -2.74 -8.99 23.48
C ALA A 205 -2.08 -10.35 23.22
N MET A 206 -1.76 -11.10 24.28
CA MET A 206 -1.15 -12.43 24.15
C MET A 206 -2.04 -13.43 23.41
N GLN A 207 -3.35 -13.45 23.70
CA GLN A 207 -4.30 -14.30 23.00
C GLN A 207 -4.45 -13.88 21.54
N TYR A 208 -4.55 -12.57 21.27
CA TYR A 208 -4.64 -12.06 19.91
C TYR A 208 -3.42 -12.48 19.07
N PHE A 209 -2.20 -12.29 19.60
CA PHE A 209 -0.98 -12.68 18.90
C PHE A 209 -0.91 -14.20 18.68
N ALA A 210 -1.31 -15.00 19.67
CA ALA A 210 -1.35 -16.45 19.54
C ALA A 210 -2.35 -16.93 18.48
N ASP A 211 -3.58 -16.39 18.50
CA ASP A 211 -4.66 -16.77 17.58
C ASP A 211 -4.37 -16.35 16.15
N GLU A 212 -3.80 -15.15 15.96
CA GLU A 212 -3.33 -14.69 14.66
C GLU A 212 -2.05 -15.43 14.21
N GLY A 213 -1.44 -16.21 15.11
CA GLY A 213 -0.19 -16.94 14.90
C GLY A 213 0.96 -16.01 14.56
N ILE A 214 1.04 -14.85 15.21
CA ILE A 214 2.09 -13.84 15.06
C ILE A 214 3.28 -14.28 15.91
N THR A 215 4.31 -14.82 15.26
CA THR A 215 5.56 -15.25 15.91
C THR A 215 6.78 -14.49 15.43
N ILE A 216 6.70 -13.86 14.25
CA ILE A 216 7.77 -13.09 13.62
C ILE A 216 7.16 -11.81 13.02
N GLY A 217 7.83 -10.68 13.26
CA GLY A 217 7.54 -9.39 12.63
C GLY A 217 8.78 -8.83 11.94
N ILE A 218 8.59 -7.76 11.17
CA ILE A 218 9.68 -7.06 10.48
C ILE A 218 9.52 -5.54 10.63
N ASN A 219 10.64 -4.82 10.71
CA ASN A 219 10.65 -3.36 10.70
C ASN A 219 10.68 -2.83 9.26
N VAL A 220 9.83 -1.87 8.95
CA VAL A 220 9.94 -1.01 7.77
C VAL A 220 10.83 0.19 8.13
N GLY A 221 12.10 -0.09 8.44
CA GLY A 221 13.03 0.90 8.97
C GLY A 221 13.77 1.69 7.89
N ASN A 222 14.39 2.79 8.31
CA ASN A 222 15.01 3.79 7.45
C ASN A 222 14.06 4.28 6.33
N SER A 223 12.78 4.41 6.68
CA SER A 223 11.70 4.94 5.83
C SER A 223 11.09 6.15 6.52
N LEU A 224 9.90 6.03 7.13
CA LEU A 224 9.25 7.14 7.83
C LEU A 224 9.99 7.57 9.12
N ASP A 225 10.92 6.77 9.61
CA ASP A 225 11.86 7.13 10.67
C ASP A 225 13.03 8.00 10.21
N ALA A 226 13.31 8.08 8.91
CA ALA A 226 14.43 8.88 8.42
C ALA A 226 14.28 10.36 8.78
N VAL A 227 15.41 11.04 8.94
CA VAL A 227 15.47 12.47 9.28
C VAL A 227 16.15 13.22 8.15
N ASP A 228 15.45 14.21 7.59
CA ASP A 228 16.01 15.18 6.66
C ASP A 228 15.61 16.60 7.07
N LYS A 229 16.61 17.49 7.10
CA LYS A 229 16.43 18.91 7.46
C LYS A 229 16.47 19.81 6.22
N SER A 230 16.71 19.25 5.03
CA SER A 230 16.93 19.99 3.79
C SER A 230 15.63 20.37 3.06
N ASP A 231 14.61 19.50 3.10
CA ASP A 231 13.26 19.80 2.60
C ASP A 231 12.19 19.18 3.52
N PRO A 232 11.86 19.83 4.64
CA PRO A 232 10.88 19.33 5.59
C PRO A 232 9.44 19.36 5.04
N SER A 233 9.20 19.99 3.88
CA SER A 233 7.85 20.18 3.32
C SER A 233 7.38 19.03 2.42
N ASN A 234 8.27 18.09 2.09
CA ASN A 234 7.97 16.95 1.24
C ASN A 234 8.14 15.64 2.01
N PRO A 235 7.04 14.98 2.44
CA PRO A 235 7.09 13.71 3.18
C PRO A 235 7.91 12.62 2.48
N ILE A 236 7.91 12.59 1.13
CA ILE A 236 8.66 11.61 0.34
C ILE A 236 10.16 11.89 0.35
N ALA A 237 10.58 13.16 0.37
CA ALA A 237 12.00 13.51 0.48
C ALA A 237 12.58 12.98 1.79
N ILE A 238 11.84 13.11 2.88
CA ILE A 238 12.24 12.65 4.22
C ILE A 238 12.27 11.13 4.27
N GLU A 239 11.21 10.47 3.82
CA GLU A 239 11.12 9.01 3.79
C GLU A 239 12.26 8.34 2.99
N THR A 240 12.81 9.05 2.01
CA THR A 240 13.89 8.57 1.13
C THR A 240 15.29 9.06 1.54
N ALA A 241 15.39 9.92 2.56
CA ALA A 241 16.62 10.60 2.92
C ALA A 241 17.77 9.66 3.33
N TRP A 242 17.44 8.47 3.81
CA TRP A 242 18.42 7.45 4.20
C TRP A 242 18.60 6.34 3.15
N GLY A 243 18.27 6.63 1.90
CA GLY A 243 18.62 5.82 0.73
C GLY A 243 17.62 4.72 0.36
N ASN A 244 16.52 4.58 1.10
CA ASN A 244 15.41 3.74 0.68
C ASN A 244 14.51 4.47 -0.34
N VAL A 245 13.78 3.68 -1.12
CA VAL A 245 12.67 4.20 -1.94
C VAL A 245 11.43 4.38 -1.07
N PRO A 246 10.45 5.19 -1.48
CA PRO A 246 9.20 5.34 -0.74
C PRO A 246 8.51 3.99 -0.56
N VAL A 247 7.99 3.74 0.63
CA VAL A 247 7.18 2.57 0.94
C VAL A 247 5.98 2.55 0.00
N ASN A 248 5.80 1.40 -0.66
CA ASN A 248 4.72 1.19 -1.61
C ASN A 248 4.02 -0.15 -1.35
N GLN A 249 2.84 -0.31 -1.95
CA GLN A 249 2.00 -1.50 -1.77
C GLN A 249 2.71 -2.80 -2.18
N ALA A 250 3.54 -2.77 -3.22
CA ALA A 250 4.25 -3.95 -3.70
C ALA A 250 5.25 -4.47 -2.65
N TYR A 251 5.94 -3.56 -1.96
CA TYR A 251 6.84 -3.92 -0.86
C TYR A 251 6.10 -4.63 0.27
N LEU A 252 4.98 -4.07 0.77
CA LEU A 252 4.24 -4.68 1.88
C LEU A 252 3.52 -5.98 1.47
N ASN A 253 3.04 -6.09 0.22
CA ASN A 253 2.58 -7.36 -0.33
C ASN A 253 3.70 -8.41 -0.35
N GLY A 254 4.91 -8.00 -0.71
CA GLY A 254 6.11 -8.85 -0.66
C GLY A 254 6.37 -9.39 0.74
N LEU A 255 6.32 -8.53 1.76
CA LEU A 255 6.46 -8.94 3.16
C LEU A 255 5.39 -9.96 3.58
N ARG A 256 4.13 -9.73 3.19
CA ARG A 256 3.06 -10.69 3.44
C ARG A 256 3.33 -12.04 2.77
N ASN A 257 3.76 -12.03 1.51
CA ASN A 257 4.06 -13.24 0.74
C ASN A 257 5.27 -14.02 1.30
N LEU A 258 6.21 -13.34 1.96
CA LEU A 258 7.31 -13.97 2.69
C LEU A 258 6.87 -14.61 4.02
N GLY A 259 5.60 -14.45 4.41
CA GLY A 259 5.01 -15.08 5.59
C GLY A 259 4.94 -14.19 6.82
N PHE A 260 5.41 -12.94 6.75
CA PHE A 260 5.22 -11.99 7.85
C PHE A 260 3.72 -11.70 8.05
N LYS A 261 3.35 -11.45 9.31
CA LYS A 261 1.98 -11.14 9.72
C LYS A 261 1.84 -9.77 10.37
N ILE A 262 2.94 -9.22 10.87
CA ILE A 262 2.97 -7.90 11.51
C ILE A 262 4.20 -7.14 11.04
N VAL A 263 4.03 -5.83 10.82
CA VAL A 263 5.11 -4.89 10.55
C VAL A 263 5.18 -3.84 11.65
N ARG A 264 6.40 -3.46 12.02
CA ARG A 264 6.66 -2.22 12.75
C ARG A 264 6.94 -1.14 11.70
N ILE A 265 6.26 0.00 11.80
CA ILE A 265 6.47 1.17 10.94
C ILE A 265 7.01 2.28 11.84
N PRO A 266 8.33 2.39 12.01
CA PRO A 266 8.96 3.47 12.75
C PRO A 266 8.63 4.83 12.11
N VAL A 267 8.29 5.84 12.91
CA VAL A 267 7.98 7.20 12.41
C VAL A 267 8.69 8.24 13.26
N THR A 268 9.46 9.12 12.62
CA THR A 268 10.06 10.27 13.28
C THR A 268 9.25 11.52 12.97
N TRP A 269 8.82 12.23 13.99
CA TRP A 269 7.93 13.40 13.84
C TRP A 269 8.67 14.73 13.97
N LEU A 270 9.98 14.67 14.24
CA LEU A 270 10.87 15.82 14.34
C LEU A 270 10.77 16.67 13.06
N GLY A 271 10.38 17.95 13.24
CA GLY A 271 10.21 18.89 12.12
C GLY A 271 8.80 18.94 11.53
N HIS A 272 7.91 18.00 11.89
CA HIS A 272 6.53 17.92 11.39
C HIS A 272 5.48 18.38 12.38
N THR A 273 5.87 19.20 13.36
CA THR A 273 4.95 19.77 14.34
C THR A 273 5.10 21.28 14.37
N GLY A 274 3.97 21.99 14.43
CA GLY A 274 3.93 23.42 14.69
C GLY A 274 4.47 23.81 16.08
N PRO A 275 4.55 25.10 16.38
CA PRO A 275 5.00 25.59 17.68
C PRO A 275 4.00 25.25 18.79
N ALA A 276 4.46 25.38 20.04
CA ALA A 276 3.59 25.43 21.21
C ALA A 276 2.53 26.55 21.06
N PRO A 277 1.34 26.39 21.67
CA PRO A 277 0.94 25.29 22.55
C PRO A 277 0.33 24.09 21.81
N ASP A 278 0.00 24.22 20.53
CA ASP A 278 -0.82 23.22 19.85
C ASP A 278 -0.01 22.03 19.33
N TYR A 279 1.26 22.26 18.98
CA TYR A 279 2.15 21.25 18.37
C TYR A 279 1.47 20.51 17.22
N THR A 280 0.70 21.24 16.40
CA THR A 280 -0.11 20.67 15.32
C THR A 280 0.77 19.86 14.38
N ILE A 281 0.47 18.56 14.23
CA ILE A 281 1.16 17.69 13.28
C ILE A 281 0.78 18.13 11.87
N GLU A 282 1.77 18.25 11.00
CA GLU A 282 1.58 18.57 9.60
C GLU A 282 0.65 17.54 8.93
N GLU A 283 -0.47 18.02 8.38
CA GLU A 283 -1.54 17.18 7.85
C GLU A 283 -1.07 16.28 6.70
N THR A 284 -0.22 16.81 5.82
CA THR A 284 0.38 16.10 4.68
C THR A 284 1.29 14.96 5.14
N TYR A 285 2.09 15.17 6.19
CA TYR A 285 2.94 14.13 6.76
C TYR A 285 2.12 13.04 7.47
N LEU A 286 1.15 13.43 8.30
CA LEU A 286 0.26 12.48 8.97
C LEU A 286 -0.57 11.66 7.96
N ALA A 287 -0.99 12.28 6.85
CA ALA A 287 -1.67 11.59 5.76
C ALA A 287 -0.77 10.54 5.09
N ARG A 288 0.53 10.84 4.90
CA ARG A 288 1.50 9.88 4.36
C ARG A 288 1.74 8.71 5.32
N VAL A 289 1.88 8.97 6.63
CA VAL A 289 1.98 7.90 7.64
C VAL A 289 0.77 6.97 7.56
N ALA A 290 -0.42 7.56 7.48
CA ALA A 290 -1.66 6.78 7.36
C ALA A 290 -1.73 5.99 6.05
N GLU A 291 -1.26 6.54 4.94
CA GLU A 291 -1.17 5.82 3.67
C GLU A 291 -0.32 4.56 3.80
N VAL A 292 0.86 4.64 4.42
CA VAL A 292 1.73 3.48 4.64
C VAL A 292 1.09 2.45 5.58
N VAL A 293 0.40 2.90 6.64
CA VAL A 293 -0.38 2.04 7.54
C VAL A 293 -1.52 1.33 6.78
N ASP A 294 -2.22 2.04 5.90
CA ASP A 294 -3.27 1.49 5.06
C ASP A 294 -2.71 0.48 4.03
N MET A 295 -1.53 0.74 3.47
CA MET A 295 -0.85 -0.24 2.61
C MET A 295 -0.55 -1.55 3.37
N ALA A 296 -0.16 -1.47 4.65
CA ALA A 296 0.06 -2.65 5.48
C ALA A 296 -1.24 -3.43 5.68
N ARG A 297 -2.33 -2.73 5.99
CA ARG A 297 -3.67 -3.31 6.11
C ARG A 297 -4.10 -4.00 4.81
N ASN A 298 -3.92 -3.33 3.67
CA ASN A 298 -4.28 -3.84 2.34
C ASN A 298 -3.48 -5.10 1.98
N ALA A 299 -2.24 -5.19 2.44
CA ALA A 299 -1.42 -6.39 2.32
C ALA A 299 -1.88 -7.53 3.28
N GLY A 300 -2.85 -7.28 4.16
CA GLY A 300 -3.29 -8.23 5.19
C GLY A 300 -2.30 -8.37 6.35
N LEU A 301 -1.47 -7.35 6.57
CA LEU A 301 -0.53 -7.26 7.70
C LEU A 301 -1.17 -6.47 8.85
N LYS A 302 -0.77 -6.82 10.07
CA LYS A 302 -0.98 -6.00 11.26
C LYS A 302 0.14 -4.97 11.30
N ALA A 303 -0.08 -3.84 11.94
CA ALA A 303 0.88 -2.76 11.98
C ALA A 303 0.99 -2.13 13.37
N PHE A 304 2.14 -1.57 13.68
CA PHE A 304 2.25 -0.61 14.76
C PHE A 304 3.21 0.53 14.42
N ILE A 305 2.82 1.73 14.84
CA ILE A 305 3.55 2.99 14.65
C ILE A 305 4.02 3.54 16.00
N ASN A 306 5.01 4.42 15.96
CA ASN A 306 5.58 5.04 17.16
C ASN A 306 6.03 6.48 16.94
N ILE A 307 6.63 7.04 18.00
CA ILE A 307 7.54 8.18 17.95
C ILE A 307 8.98 7.62 17.99
N HIS A 308 9.78 7.81 16.94
CA HIS A 308 11.04 7.07 16.73
C HIS A 308 12.30 7.86 17.11
N HIS A 309 12.92 8.61 16.20
CA HIS A 309 14.16 9.34 16.49
C HIS A 309 13.94 10.67 17.22
N ASP A 310 12.71 11.00 17.57
CA ASP A 310 12.36 12.16 18.38
C ASP A 310 13.06 12.20 19.75
N GLY A 311 13.55 11.06 20.26
CA GLY A 311 14.32 10.97 21.51
C GLY A 311 15.83 10.80 21.35
N HIS A 312 16.37 10.95 20.14
CA HIS A 312 17.79 10.69 19.85
C HIS A 312 18.60 12.00 19.74
N HIS A 313 19.65 12.15 20.55
CA HIS A 313 20.51 13.33 20.57
C HIS A 313 21.20 13.61 19.23
N ASP A 314 21.69 12.57 18.55
CA ASP A 314 22.42 12.67 17.28
C ASP A 314 21.52 13.12 16.11
N GLN A 315 20.21 12.98 16.25
CA GLN A 315 19.22 13.41 15.26
C GLN A 315 18.68 14.83 15.54
N GLY A 316 18.94 15.36 16.74
CA GLY A 316 18.35 16.61 17.24
C GLY A 316 16.94 16.40 17.82
N GLY A 317 16.73 15.26 18.47
CA GLY A 317 15.49 14.93 19.16
C GLY A 317 15.10 15.95 20.23
N TRP A 318 13.82 15.95 20.59
CA TRP A 318 13.21 16.83 21.58
C TRP A 318 12.75 16.08 22.83
N LEU A 319 12.57 14.75 22.77
CA LEU A 319 12.14 13.92 23.89
C LEU A 319 13.38 13.35 24.63
N LEU A 320 14.21 14.24 25.18
CA LEU A 320 15.52 13.91 25.75
C LEU A 320 15.45 13.73 27.26
N ILE A 321 15.74 12.52 27.75
CA ILE A 321 15.51 12.15 29.15
C ILE A 321 16.49 12.79 30.13
N ASP A 322 17.73 13.01 29.72
CA ASP A 322 18.76 13.70 30.51
C ASP A 322 18.40 15.17 30.75
N HIS A 323 17.85 15.81 29.72
CA HIS A 323 17.29 17.16 29.82
C HIS A 323 16.08 17.20 30.76
N ALA A 324 15.13 16.29 30.62
CA ALA A 324 13.98 16.18 31.52
C ALA A 324 14.40 15.91 32.98
N THR A 325 15.47 15.13 33.18
CA THR A 325 16.02 14.86 34.51
C THR A 325 16.69 16.10 35.11
N ALA A 326 17.38 16.89 34.30
CA ALA A 326 18.13 18.06 34.74
C ALA A 326 17.25 19.31 34.96
N ASN A 327 16.15 19.46 34.20
CA ASN A 327 15.35 20.67 34.16
C ASN A 327 13.83 20.37 34.20
N PRO A 328 13.15 20.66 35.32
CA PRO A 328 11.70 20.44 35.45
C PRO A 328 10.84 21.21 34.44
N THR A 329 11.29 22.37 33.95
CA THR A 329 10.55 23.14 32.93
C THR A 329 10.61 22.42 31.58
N GLU A 330 11.80 21.99 31.16
CA GLU A 330 11.95 21.20 29.93
C GLU A 330 11.21 19.86 30.04
N ALA A 331 11.23 19.21 31.21
CA ALA A 331 10.46 18.00 31.45
C ALA A 331 8.95 18.22 31.23
N ALA A 332 8.41 19.34 31.71
CA ALA A 332 7.00 19.69 31.52
C ALA A 332 6.67 20.01 30.06
N GLU A 333 7.54 20.73 29.35
CA GLU A 333 7.37 21.03 27.91
C GLU A 333 7.41 19.76 27.05
N MET A 334 8.33 18.84 27.34
CA MET A 334 8.42 17.54 26.67
C MET A 334 7.18 16.70 26.92
N ALA A 335 6.68 16.67 28.15
CA ALA A 335 5.46 15.95 28.50
C ALA A 335 4.23 16.52 27.76
N ASP A 336 4.05 17.85 27.76
CA ASP A 336 2.93 18.52 27.08
C ASP A 336 2.96 18.28 25.56
N ARG A 337 4.14 18.39 24.93
CA ARG A 337 4.31 18.07 23.51
C ARG A 337 3.99 16.61 23.21
N PHE A 338 4.53 15.70 24.02
CA PHE A 338 4.33 14.26 23.84
C PHE A 338 2.86 13.85 23.97
N GLU A 339 2.15 14.37 24.98
CA GLU A 339 0.72 14.15 25.17
C GLU A 339 -0.09 14.64 23.96
N LYS A 340 0.11 15.90 23.54
CA LYS A 340 -0.64 16.51 22.43
C LYS A 340 -0.38 15.84 21.09
N MET A 341 0.85 15.37 20.85
CA MET A 341 1.15 14.60 19.65
C MET A 341 0.42 13.25 19.67
N TRP A 342 0.43 12.53 20.80
CA TRP A 342 -0.28 11.27 20.90
C TRP A 342 -1.80 11.41 20.81
N ILE A 343 -2.38 12.49 21.32
CA ILE A 343 -3.82 12.79 21.11
C ILE A 343 -4.11 12.94 19.61
N GLN A 344 -3.34 13.74 18.89
CA GLN A 344 -3.53 13.95 17.45
C GLN A 344 -3.37 12.65 16.64
N ILE A 345 -2.32 11.87 16.92
CA ILE A 345 -2.09 10.57 16.27
C ILE A 345 -3.25 9.62 16.58
N ALA A 346 -3.63 9.48 17.85
CA ALA A 346 -4.69 8.59 18.27
C ALA A 346 -6.05 8.98 17.65
N ASP A 347 -6.41 10.26 17.66
CA ASP A 347 -7.65 10.75 17.05
C ASP A 347 -7.69 10.48 15.55
N TYR A 348 -6.59 10.67 14.84
CA TYR A 348 -6.52 10.40 13.40
C TYR A 348 -6.79 8.93 13.07
N PHE A 349 -6.22 8.02 13.85
CA PHE A 349 -6.36 6.57 13.68
C PHE A 349 -7.50 5.96 14.50
N LYS A 350 -8.38 6.78 15.09
CA LYS A 350 -9.39 6.36 16.07
C LYS A 350 -10.34 5.27 15.59
N ASN A 351 -10.59 5.18 14.28
CA ASN A 351 -11.52 4.21 13.70
C ASN A 351 -10.85 2.93 13.18
N TYR A 352 -9.52 2.84 13.26
CA TYR A 352 -8.76 1.68 12.80
C TYR A 352 -8.95 0.52 13.77
N GLY A 353 -9.00 -0.72 13.26
CA GLY A 353 -9.30 -1.91 14.04
C GLY A 353 -8.15 -2.37 14.92
N ASP A 354 -8.30 -3.56 15.51
CA ASP A 354 -7.31 -4.16 16.40
C ASP A 354 -5.97 -4.54 15.73
N TRP A 355 -5.94 -4.51 14.39
CA TRP A 355 -4.76 -4.76 13.58
C TRP A 355 -3.74 -3.63 13.63
N LEU A 356 -4.16 -2.42 14.03
CA LEU A 356 -3.26 -1.28 14.26
C LEU A 356 -3.03 -1.09 15.76
N MET A 357 -1.76 -1.02 16.15
CA MET A 357 -1.32 -0.84 17.53
C MET A 357 -0.40 0.39 17.64
N PHE A 358 -0.21 0.92 18.85
CA PHE A 358 0.67 2.07 19.07
C PHE A 358 1.79 1.74 20.05
N GLN A 359 2.95 2.33 19.81
CA GLN A 359 4.11 2.27 20.69
C GLN A 359 4.54 3.69 21.08
N GLY A 360 4.58 3.99 22.37
CA GLY A 360 4.75 5.36 22.87
C GLY A 360 6.00 6.08 22.36
N PHE A 361 7.17 5.43 22.39
CA PHE A 361 8.45 6.00 21.95
C PHE A 361 9.48 4.89 21.65
N ASN A 362 10.59 5.26 21.01
CA ASN A 362 11.73 4.41 20.75
C ASN A 362 12.93 4.77 21.65
N GLU A 363 13.59 3.73 22.18
CA GLU A 363 14.97 3.76 22.73
C GLU A 363 15.39 5.02 23.50
N ILE A 364 14.53 5.54 24.37
CA ILE A 364 14.87 6.70 25.20
C ILE A 364 16.06 6.38 26.10
N GLN A 365 17.07 7.25 26.02
CA GLN A 365 18.38 7.11 26.64
C GLN A 365 19.13 8.46 26.69
N ARG A 366 20.25 8.55 27.43
CA ARG A 366 20.97 9.81 27.71
C ARG A 366 22.20 10.12 26.83
N GLY A 367 22.27 9.53 25.64
CA GLY A 367 23.42 9.58 24.73
C GLY A 367 24.51 8.51 24.96
N ASP A 368 24.35 7.60 25.93
CA ASP A 368 25.34 6.57 26.27
C ASP A 368 24.71 5.19 26.43
N TRP A 369 24.78 4.38 25.37
CA TRP A 369 24.26 3.01 25.28
C TRP A 369 24.94 1.99 26.20
N SER A 370 26.01 2.36 26.89
CA SER A 370 26.78 1.44 27.73
C SER A 370 26.33 1.41 29.19
N VAL A 371 25.44 2.32 29.59
CA VAL A 371 25.08 2.51 31.00
C VAL A 371 23.56 2.53 31.20
N ASP A 372 23.11 1.76 32.20
CA ASP A 372 21.68 1.64 32.55
C ASP A 372 21.09 2.97 33.06
N GLY A 373 19.76 3.03 33.11
CA GLY A 373 19.02 4.19 33.63
C GLY A 373 19.19 4.38 35.13
N THR A 374 19.04 5.61 35.61
CA THR A 374 18.91 5.92 37.05
C THR A 374 17.46 5.72 37.53
N PRO A 375 17.21 5.57 38.85
CA PRO A 375 15.85 5.53 39.39
C PRO A 375 14.95 6.69 38.94
N GLU A 376 15.52 7.89 38.82
CA GLU A 376 14.84 9.10 38.35
C GLU A 376 14.47 8.99 36.86
N GLU A 377 15.39 8.52 36.01
CA GLU A 377 15.12 8.29 34.59
C GLU A 377 14.06 7.19 34.40
N TYR A 378 14.11 6.09 35.15
CA TYR A 378 13.06 5.08 35.11
C TYR A 378 11.69 5.66 35.52
N ALA A 379 11.65 6.56 36.51
CA ALA A 379 10.42 7.23 36.91
C ALA A 379 9.86 8.12 35.77
N ILE A 380 10.74 8.83 35.05
CA ILE A 380 10.35 9.64 33.88
C ILE A 380 9.81 8.75 32.74
N ILE A 381 10.49 7.64 32.41
CA ILE A 381 10.01 6.67 31.41
C ILE A 381 8.63 6.11 31.77
N ASN A 382 8.44 5.72 33.03
CA ASN A 382 7.16 5.22 33.52
C ASN A 382 6.07 6.29 33.44
N ASN A 383 6.41 7.54 33.77
CA ASN A 383 5.49 8.66 33.62
C ASN A 383 5.11 8.91 32.15
N TRP A 384 6.07 8.88 31.21
CA TRP A 384 5.76 9.01 29.78
C TRP A 384 4.94 7.83 29.24
N ASN A 385 5.20 6.59 29.67
CA ASN A 385 4.37 5.44 29.31
C ASN A 385 2.92 5.58 29.83
N GLN A 386 2.75 6.13 31.04
CA GLN A 386 1.43 6.42 31.60
C GLN A 386 0.74 7.55 30.82
N LEU A 387 1.45 8.65 30.55
CA LEU A 387 0.94 9.79 29.77
C LEU A 387 0.50 9.36 28.36
N PHE A 388 1.29 8.53 27.68
CA PHE A 388 0.93 7.92 26.41
C PHE A 388 -0.36 7.11 26.53
N THR A 389 -0.50 6.29 27.58
CA THR A 389 -1.71 5.50 27.81
C THR A 389 -2.92 6.40 27.98
N ASP A 390 -2.81 7.42 28.83
CA ASP A 390 -3.92 8.30 29.16
C ASP A 390 -4.33 9.14 27.95
N ALA A 391 -3.36 9.67 27.19
CA ALA A 391 -3.58 10.39 25.94
C ALA A 391 -4.36 9.54 24.93
N VAL A 392 -3.89 8.32 24.65
CA VAL A 392 -4.55 7.43 23.68
C VAL A 392 -5.93 7.01 24.18
N ARG A 393 -6.06 6.60 25.44
CA ARG A 393 -7.35 6.14 25.99
C ARG A 393 -8.37 7.28 26.07
N GLY A 394 -7.92 8.50 26.34
CA GLY A 394 -8.75 9.71 26.41
C GLY A 394 -9.48 10.04 25.11
N THR A 395 -8.94 9.63 23.95
CA THR A 395 -9.60 9.83 22.65
C THR A 395 -10.84 8.94 22.43
N GLY A 396 -11.02 7.87 23.22
CA GLY A 396 -12.18 6.99 23.15
C GLY A 396 -12.27 6.16 21.86
N GLY A 397 -13.48 5.74 21.47
CA GLY A 397 -13.68 4.88 20.28
C GLY A 397 -12.88 3.57 20.36
N ASN A 398 -12.25 3.16 19.26
CA ASN A 398 -11.41 1.95 19.26
C ASN A 398 -10.15 2.12 20.13
N ASN A 399 -9.68 3.35 20.31
CA ASN A 399 -8.49 3.62 21.12
C ASN A 399 -8.71 3.30 22.60
N ALA A 400 -9.94 3.18 23.08
CA ALA A 400 -10.24 2.70 24.44
C ALA A 400 -9.76 1.26 24.68
N SER A 401 -9.60 0.45 23.62
CA SER A 401 -9.17 -0.96 23.69
C SER A 401 -7.97 -1.30 22.80
N ARG A 402 -7.44 -0.33 22.04
CA ARG A 402 -6.28 -0.53 21.16
C ARG A 402 -5.07 -1.06 21.93
N PHE A 403 -4.38 -2.05 21.37
CA PHE A 403 -3.14 -2.54 21.95
C PHE A 403 -2.08 -1.44 21.97
N LEU A 404 -1.47 -1.23 23.15
CA LEU A 404 -0.39 -0.29 23.38
C LEU A 404 0.86 -1.07 23.77
N LEU A 405 1.99 -0.68 23.19
CA LEU A 405 3.30 -1.26 23.44
C LEU A 405 4.12 -0.26 24.26
N TYR A 406 4.69 -0.75 25.36
CA TYR A 406 5.50 0.03 26.28
C TYR A 406 6.94 -0.42 26.22
N TYR A 407 7.86 0.53 26.22
CA TYR A 407 9.29 0.26 26.28
C TYR A 407 9.90 0.88 27.54
N GLY A 408 10.87 0.15 28.10
CA GLY A 408 11.74 0.64 29.16
C GLY A 408 12.88 1.48 28.60
N TYR A 409 13.75 1.92 29.50
CA TYR A 409 14.98 2.65 29.15
C TYR A 409 15.83 1.83 28.15
N MET A 410 16.28 2.48 27.06
CA MET A 410 17.01 1.83 25.95
C MET A 410 16.29 0.63 25.32
N THR A 411 14.97 0.48 25.47
CA THR A 411 14.23 -0.75 25.11
C THR A 411 14.78 -2.02 25.79
N SER A 412 15.45 -1.84 26.92
CA SER A 412 15.97 -2.94 27.71
C SER A 412 14.84 -3.66 28.46
N LYS A 413 15.17 -4.82 29.06
CA LYS A 413 14.22 -5.62 29.84
C LYS A 413 13.89 -5.03 31.23
N LYS A 414 14.50 -3.89 31.59
CA LYS A 414 14.46 -3.33 32.94
C LYS A 414 13.60 -2.09 33.02
#